data_AF-A0A9X1STU3-F1
#
_entry.id   AF-A0A9X1STU3-F1
#
_cell.length_a   1.000
_cell.length_b   1.000
_cell.length_c   1.000
_cell.angle_alpha   90.00
_cell.angle_beta   90.00
_cell.angle_gamma   90.00
#
_symmetry.space_group_name_H-M   'P 1'
#
loop_
_entity.id
_entity.type
_entity.pdbx_description
1 polymer ?
#
loop_
_entity_poly.entity_id
_entity_poly.type
_entity_poly.pdbx_seq_one_letter_code
_entity_poly.pdbx_strand_id
1 'polypeptide(L)' 'MSQLIYHGACGKSWTGLTRAHCSGCHATMVNSAFDKHQRIRGGRVVCLPPAEVGLVAREKSWGVLWGMPGGYWGDAEGGD' A
#
# COMPACT_ATOMS: atom_id res chain seq x y z
N MET A 1 -19.06 6.55 -5.11
CA MET A 1 -18.35 7.44 -4.17
C MET A 1 -17.33 6.61 -3.43
N SER A 2 -16.04 6.87 -3.60
CA SER A 2 -14.99 6.18 -2.87
C SER A 2 -14.83 6.80 -1.48
N GLN A 3 -14.81 5.97 -0.43
CA GLN A 3 -14.58 6.44 0.94
C GLN A 3 -13.10 6.84 1.09
N LEU A 4 -12.85 8.05 1.60
CA LEU A 4 -11.53 8.49 2.03
C LEU A 4 -11.22 7.91 3.41
N ILE A 5 -10.04 7.33 3.54
CA ILE A 5 -9.50 6.79 4.79
C ILE A 5 -8.27 7.62 5.15
N TYR A 6 -8.14 8.01 6.42
CA TYR A 6 -7.07 8.87 6.92
C TYR A 6 -6.37 8.24 8.11
N HIS A 7 -5.04 8.24 8.11
CA HIS A 7 -4.23 7.79 9.23
C HIS A 7 -3.68 8.98 10.01
N GLY A 8 -4.33 9.29 11.14
CA GLY A 8 -4.04 10.49 11.94
C GLY A 8 -2.59 10.66 12.39
N ALA A 9 -1.87 9.57 12.66
CA ALA A 9 -0.49 9.66 13.15
C ALA A 9 0.53 10.03 12.07
N CYS A 10 0.26 9.72 10.79
CA CYS A 10 1.21 10.02 9.70
C CYS A 10 0.66 10.98 8.64
N GLY A 11 -0.59 11.43 8.78
CA GLY A 11 -1.21 12.39 7.87
C GLY A 11 -1.56 11.84 6.49
N LYS A 12 -1.29 10.56 6.21
CA LYS A 12 -1.59 9.97 4.91
C LYS A 12 -3.06 9.61 4.80
N SER A 13 -3.58 9.74 3.58
CA SER A 13 -4.91 9.31 3.22
C SER A 13 -4.88 8.43 1.98
N TRP A 14 -5.89 7.59 1.82
CA TRP A 14 -6.10 6.78 0.62
C TRP A 14 -7.58 6.52 0.42
N THR A 15 -7.94 6.06 -0.78
CA THR A 15 -9.31 5.70 -1.11
C THR A 15 -9.45 4.20 -1.35
N GLY A 16 -10.65 3.69 -1.08
CA GLY A 16 -11.01 2.29 -1.37
C GLY A 16 -10.60 1.30 -0.27
N LEU A 17 -11.48 0.32 -0.03
CA LEU A 17 -11.34 -0.68 1.03
C LEU A 17 -10.29 -1.77 0.75
N THR A 18 -9.79 -1.83 -0.48
CA THR A 18 -8.91 -2.91 -0.94
C THR A 18 -7.42 -2.62 -0.69
N ARG A 19 -7.14 -1.58 0.12
CA ARG A 19 -5.82 -0.98 0.36
C ARG A 19 -5.47 -1.13 1.84
N ALA A 20 -4.23 -1.45 2.12
CA ALA A 20 -3.66 -1.62 3.45
C ALA A 20 -2.60 -0.55 3.70
N HIS A 21 -2.55 -0.05 4.94
CA HIS A 21 -1.56 0.93 5.39
C HIS A 21 -0.71 0.32 6.49
N CYS A 22 0.61 0.33 6.30
CA CYS A 22 1.51 -0.19 7.31
C CYS A 22 1.66 0.82 8.46
N SER A 23 1.29 0.45 9.68
CA SER A 23 1.52 1.30 10.85
C SER A 23 3.00 1.46 11.22
N GLY A 24 3.87 0.54 10.78
CA GLY A 24 5.31 0.58 11.06
C GLY A 24 6.12 1.50 10.16
N CYS A 25 5.90 1.46 8.83
CA CYS A 25 6.64 2.28 7.86
C CYS A 25 5.78 3.30 7.11
N HIS A 26 4.46 3.28 7.31
CA HIS A 26 3.50 4.18 6.67
C HIS A 26 3.44 4.09 5.14
N ALA A 27 3.86 2.97 4.54
CA ALA A 27 3.60 2.68 3.15
C ALA A 27 2.15 2.23 2.96
N THR A 28 1.51 2.73 1.89
CA THR A 28 0.18 2.31 1.46
C THR A 28 0.32 1.32 0.32
N MET A 29 -0.41 0.21 0.38
CA MET A 29 -0.31 -0.88 -0.57
C MET A 29 -1.65 -1.55 -0.84
N VAL A 30 -1.75 -2.29 -1.94
CA VAL A 30 -2.88 -3.20 -2.17
C VAL A 30 -2.84 -4.29 -1.10
N ASN A 31 -4.00 -4.71 -0.59
CA ASN A 31 -4.10 -5.72 0.46
C ASN A 31 -3.29 -7.01 0.14
N SER A 32 -3.37 -7.49 -1.10
CA SER A 32 -2.65 -8.69 -1.57
C SER A 32 -1.12 -8.52 -1.64
N ALA A 33 -0.62 -7.28 -1.58
CA ALA A 33 0.81 -6.98 -1.56
C ALA A 33 1.37 -6.82 -0.14
N PHE A 34 0.50 -6.76 0.88
CA PHE A 34 0.90 -6.46 2.25
C PHE A 34 1.77 -7.55 2.87
N ASP A 35 1.43 -8.82 2.64
CA ASP A 35 2.19 -9.93 3.19
C ASP A 35 3.63 -9.97 2.64
N LYS A 36 3.83 -9.53 1.38
CA LYS A 36 5.16 -9.46 0.77
C LYS A 36 6.04 -8.39 1.41
N HIS A 37 5.44 -7.33 1.93
CA HIS A 37 6.13 -6.23 2.61
C HIS A 37 6.61 -6.62 4.01
N GLN A 38 6.09 -7.69 4.62
CA GLN A 38 6.44 -8.05 5.98
C GLN A 38 7.13 -9.41 6.04
N ARG A 39 8.00 -9.58 7.05
CA ARG A 39 8.54 -10.88 7.42
C ARG A 39 8.71 -10.98 8.92
N ILE A 40 8.77 -12.20 9.44
CA ILE A 40 9.13 -12.44 10.84
C ILE A 40 10.64 -12.62 10.96
N ARG A 41 11.29 -11.84 11.83
CA ARG A 41 12.69 -12.01 12.23
C ARG A 41 12.81 -12.01 13.75
N GLY A 42 13.34 -13.09 14.32
CA GLY A 42 13.49 -13.24 15.77
C GLY A 42 12.17 -13.09 16.54
N GLY A 43 11.06 -13.61 15.99
CA GLY A 43 9.73 -13.53 16.58
C GLY A 43 9.02 -12.17 16.44
N ARG A 44 9.60 -11.21 15.70
CA ARG A 44 9.00 -9.89 15.46
C ARG A 44 8.70 -9.67 13.98
N VAL A 45 7.60 -8.98 13.69
CA VAL A 45 7.30 -8.51 12.34
C VAL A 45 8.23 -7.35 12.01
N VAL A 46 8.95 -7.46 10.89
CA VAL A 46 9.79 -6.40 10.35
C VAL A 46 9.31 -6.00 8.96
N CYS A 47 9.36 -4.71 8.69
CA CYS A 47 9.04 -4.15 7.38
C CYS A 47 10.20 -4.38 6.41
N LEU A 48 9.88 -4.74 5.18
CA LEU A 48 10.79 -4.83 4.05
C LEU A 48 10.51 -3.68 3.09
N PRO A 49 11.51 -2.97 2.55
CA PRO A 49 11.26 -1.94 1.55
C PRO A 49 10.43 -2.51 0.38
N PRO A 50 9.26 -1.93 0.03
CA PRO A 50 8.37 -2.49 -0.98
C PRO A 50 9.04 -2.80 -2.32
N ALA A 51 9.91 -1.91 -2.79
CA ALA A 51 10.67 -2.11 -4.03
C ALA A 51 11.62 -3.31 -3.95
N GLU A 52 12.27 -3.54 -2.81
CA GLU A 52 13.21 -4.66 -2.63
C GLU A 52 12.52 -6.02 -2.62
N VAL A 53 11.24 -6.06 -2.24
CA VAL A 53 10.40 -7.27 -2.35
C VAL A 53 9.67 -7.35 -3.69
N GLY A 54 10.05 -6.54 -4.68
CA GLY A 54 9.50 -6.59 -6.02
C GLY A 54 8.04 -6.15 -6.10
N LEU A 55 7.60 -5.24 -5.22
CA LEU A 55 6.38 -4.47 -5.43
C LEU A 55 6.68 -3.27 -6.31
N VAL A 56 5.68 -2.89 -7.11
CA VAL A 56 5.77 -1.76 -8.03
C VAL A 56 5.04 -0.57 -7.40
N ALA A 57 5.63 0.62 -7.54
CA ALA A 57 5.00 1.86 -7.15
C ALA A 57 4.06 2.35 -8.27
N ARG A 58 2.90 2.88 -7.88
CA ARG A 58 2.05 3.70 -8.73
C ARG A 58 1.72 5.01 -8.02
N GLU A 59 1.91 6.12 -8.73
CA GLU A 59 1.49 7.42 -8.23
C GLU A 59 -0.04 7.53 -8.24
N LYS A 60 -0.59 8.11 -7.18
CA LYS A 60 -2.01 8.48 -7.05
C LYS A 60 -2.09 9.91 -6.54
N SER A 61 -3.25 10.54 -6.68
CA SER A 61 -3.51 11.90 -6.18
C SER A 61 -3.28 12.05 -4.67
N TRP A 62 -3.31 10.95 -3.91
CA TRP A 62 -3.08 10.88 -2.47
C TRP A 62 -1.73 10.25 -2.08
N GLY A 63 -0.85 10.01 -3.05
CA GLY A 63 0.51 9.49 -2.85
C GLY A 63 0.75 8.10 -3.43
N VAL A 64 1.91 7.53 -3.12
CA VAL A 64 2.36 6.26 -3.71
C VAL A 64 1.57 5.07 -3.18
N LEU A 65 1.02 4.27 -4.11
CA LEU A 65 0.43 2.97 -3.85
C LEU A 65 1.36 1.85 -4.34
N TRP A 66 1.70 0.92 -3.43
CA TRP A 66 2.51 -0.25 -3.77
C TRP A 66 1.64 -1.49 -4.04
N GLY A 67 2.07 -2.33 -4.97
CA GLY A 67 1.32 -3.55 -5.30
C GLY A 67 2.09 -4.52 -6.19
N MET A 68 1.47 -5.66 -6.47
CA MET A 68 2.08 -6.71 -7.28
C MET A 68 2.23 -6.26 -8.74
N PRO A 69 3.33 -6.63 -9.42
CA PRO A 69 3.43 -6.45 -10.86
C PRO A 69 2.21 -7.05 -11.58
N GLY A 70 1.55 -6.27 -12.43
CA GLY A 70 0.35 -6.71 -13.16
C GLY A 70 -0.90 -6.97 -12.29
N GLY A 71 -0.88 -6.64 -11.00
CA GLY A 71 -2.00 -6.86 -10.09
C GLY A 71 -3.23 -6.00 -10.39
N TYR A 72 -4.34 -6.29 -9.72
CA TYR A 72 -5.49 -5.39 -9.71
C TYR A 72 -5.24 -4.24 -8.72
N TRP A 73 -5.33 -3.01 -9.21
CA TRP A 73 -5.02 -1.79 -8.44
C TRP A 73 -6.26 -1.03 -7.98
N GLY A 74 -7.44 -1.48 -8.44
CA GLY A 74 -8.74 -0.89 -8.15
C GLY A 74 -8.88 0.56 -8.58
N ASP A 75 -8.14 0.96 -9.62
CA ASP A 75 -8.36 2.19 -10.38
C ASP A 75 -9.48 1.93 -11.39
N ALA A 76 -10.68 2.43 -11.09
CA ALA A 76 -11.67 2.79 -12.09
C ALA A 76 -11.62 4.32 -12.32
N GLU A 77 -10.42 4.89 -12.36
CA GLU A 77 -10.17 6.33 -12.44
C GLU A 77 -9.08 6.57 -13.51
N GLY A 78 -9.46 6.51 -14.80
CA GLY A 78 -8.69 6.91 -16.00
C GLY A 78 -7.49 6.00 -16.35
N GLY A 79 -7.29 5.46 -17.56
CA GLY A 79 -7.81 5.91 -18.84
C GLY A 79 -7.05 7.15 -19.33
N ASP A 80 -5.78 6.97 -19.68
CA ASP A 80 -5.04 7.81 -20.64
C ASP A 80 -4.32 6.89 -21.63
#